data_AF-A0A7M2Y8C6-F1
#
_entry.id   AF-A0A7M2Y8C6-F1
#
_cell.length_a   1.000
_cell.length_b   1.000
_cell.length_c   1.000
_cell.angle_alpha   90.00
_cell.angle_beta   90.00
_cell.angle_gamma   90.00
#
_symmetry.space_group_name_H-M   'P 1'
#
loop_
_entity.id
_entity.type
_entity.pdbx_description
1 polymer ?
#
loop_
_entity_poly.entity_id
_entity_poly.type
_entity_poly.pdbx_seq_one_letter_code
_entity_poly.pdbx_strand_id
1 'polypeptide(L)'
;MKYLQFVLILFLISCFDNKQDIKLVKVAYYDNKYQIEIVTDLNEKRIYFYNTKNYGPTPYPPPTMETFSSEIGFENYKKESAEYDNQNYISPFSAKLTEIEITDIKNRSKVMMNQKSEVSEFNAFHTNVLIFDSNGKFKNLNFDQVISKFNKNYLSNILNIAKSKTNNNANLKILNELTEEL
;
A
#
# COMPACT_ATOMS: atom_id res chain seq x y z
N MET A 1 6.41 45.88 32.68
CA MET A 1 6.94 45.40 31.37
C MET A 1 7.55 43.99 31.38
N LYS A 2 8.05 43.44 32.50
CA LYS A 2 8.67 42.09 32.52
C LYS A 2 7.72 40.91 32.25
N TYR A 3 6.43 41.02 32.63
CA TYR A 3 5.45 39.95 32.42
C TYR A 3 5.04 39.77 30.94
N LEU A 4 5.06 40.85 30.15
CA LEU A 4 4.69 40.80 28.74
C LEU A 4 5.73 40.03 27.90
N GLN A 5 7.01 40.17 28.26
CA GLN A 5 8.12 39.45 27.63
C GLN A 5 8.05 37.94 27.92
N PHE A 6 7.66 37.55 29.14
CA PHE A 6 7.55 36.15 29.54
C PHE A 6 6.38 35.43 28.84
N VAL A 7 5.25 36.14 28.68
CA VAL A 7 4.07 35.63 27.93
C VAL A 7 4.40 35.47 26.45
N LEU A 8 5.15 36.41 25.86
CA LEU A 8 5.57 36.32 24.46
C LEU A 8 6.53 35.15 24.21
N ILE A 9 7.45 34.88 25.15
CA ILE A 9 8.36 33.73 25.09
C ILE A 9 7.58 32.41 25.23
N LEU A 10 6.62 32.32 26.14
CA LEU A 10 5.75 31.14 26.26
C LEU A 10 4.86 30.92 25.03
N PHE A 11 4.37 31.99 24.39
CA PHE A 11 3.62 31.92 23.13
C PHE A 11 4.49 31.53 21.94
N LEU A 12 5.75 31.97 21.91
CA LEU A 12 6.69 31.57 20.88
C LEU A 12 7.10 30.09 21.05
N ILE A 13 7.30 29.62 22.29
CA ILE A 13 7.59 28.21 22.57
C ILE A 13 6.39 27.31 22.21
N SER A 14 5.15 27.76 22.43
CA SER A 14 3.96 26.97 22.04
C SER A 14 3.67 26.99 20.53
N CYS A 15 4.23 27.95 19.77
CA CYS A 15 4.15 27.99 18.31
C CYS A 15 5.23 27.13 17.62
N PHE A 16 6.27 26.72 18.36
CA PHE A 16 7.29 25.77 17.90
C PHE A 16 6.91 24.30 18.15
N ASP A 17 5.63 24.01 18.35
CA ASP A 17 5.11 22.66 18.16
C ASP A 17 5.09 22.37 16.64
N ASN A 18 6.28 22.18 16.06
CA ASN A 18 6.46 21.50 14.78
C ASN A 18 6.05 20.04 14.99
N LYS A 19 4.75 19.83 15.19
CA LYS A 19 4.14 18.51 15.37
C LYS A 19 4.36 17.77 14.07
N GLN A 20 5.37 16.92 14.08
CA GLN A 20 5.65 15.96 13.02
C GLN A 20 4.37 15.16 12.75
N ASP A 21 3.69 15.49 11.65
CA ASP A 21 2.49 14.81 11.20
C ASP A 21 2.84 13.96 9.98
N ILE A 22 2.38 12.72 9.95
CA ILE A 22 2.65 11.82 8.84
C ILE A 22 1.70 12.19 7.69
N LYS A 23 2.26 12.40 6.50
CA LYS A 23 1.52 12.84 5.31
C LYS A 23 1.31 11.73 4.30
N LEU A 24 2.36 10.93 4.09
CA LEU A 24 2.36 9.90 3.06
C LEU A 24 3.04 8.65 3.61
N VAL A 25 2.46 7.51 3.30
CA VAL A 25 3.11 6.21 3.47
C VAL A 25 3.05 5.49 2.13
N LYS A 26 4.19 5.08 1.60
CA LYS A 26 4.28 4.23 0.42
C LYS A 26 4.88 2.89 0.83
N VAL A 27 4.18 1.81 0.51
CA VAL A 27 4.67 0.44 0.62
C VAL A 27 4.87 -0.08 -0.79
N ALA A 28 6.09 -0.46 -1.12
CA ALA A 28 6.46 -1.01 -2.42
C ALA A 28 6.95 -2.44 -2.24
N TYR A 29 6.23 -3.41 -2.81
CA TYR A 29 6.59 -4.81 -2.87
C TYR A 29 7.14 -5.11 -4.26
N TYR A 30 8.43 -5.43 -4.33
CA TYR A 30 9.09 -5.79 -5.59
C TYR A 30 9.73 -7.15 -5.47
N ASP A 31 9.20 -8.11 -6.21
CA ASP A 31 9.78 -9.43 -6.36
C ASP A 31 9.68 -9.88 -7.83
N ASN A 32 10.00 -11.15 -8.10
CA ASN A 32 9.91 -11.69 -9.45
C ASN A 32 8.46 -11.82 -9.92
N LYS A 33 7.52 -12.05 -9.02
CA LYS A 33 6.09 -12.27 -9.32
C LYS A 33 5.31 -10.96 -9.44
N TYR A 34 5.58 -10.02 -8.56
CA TYR A 34 4.80 -8.80 -8.35
C TYR A 34 5.68 -7.55 -8.29
N GLN A 35 5.15 -6.46 -8.84
CA GLN A 35 5.62 -5.12 -8.47
C GLN A 35 4.40 -4.31 -8.07
N ILE A 36 4.19 -4.16 -6.77
CA ILE A 36 2.97 -3.60 -6.22
C ILE A 36 3.34 -2.41 -5.37
N GLU A 37 2.62 -1.32 -5.57
CA GLU A 37 2.72 -0.15 -4.71
C GLU A 37 1.37 0.14 -4.06
N ILE A 38 1.43 0.37 -2.75
CA ILE A 38 0.32 0.87 -1.95
C ILE A 38 0.73 2.24 -1.44
N VAL A 39 0.02 3.27 -1.85
CA VAL A 39 0.27 4.65 -1.43
C VAL A 39 -0.90 5.11 -0.57
N THR A 40 -0.62 5.47 0.67
CA THR A 40 -1.57 6.04 1.61
C THR A 40 -1.29 7.53 1.75
N ASP A 41 -2.15 8.36 1.14
CA ASP A 41 -2.15 9.80 1.31
C ASP A 41 -3.08 10.19 2.45
N LEU A 42 -2.50 10.63 3.56
CA LEU A 42 -3.23 10.98 4.77
C LEU A 42 -3.77 12.41 4.75
N ASN A 43 -3.33 13.25 3.81
CA ASN A 43 -3.93 14.56 3.55
C ASN A 43 -5.20 14.41 2.71
N GLU A 44 -5.13 13.62 1.64
CA GLU A 44 -6.28 13.30 0.79
C GLU A 44 -7.22 12.27 1.40
N LYS A 45 -6.81 11.65 2.52
CA LYS A 45 -7.55 10.60 3.23
C LYS A 45 -7.86 9.42 2.33
N ARG A 46 -6.87 9.00 1.54
CA ARG A 46 -7.04 7.99 0.48
C ARG A 46 -5.90 6.99 0.47
N ILE A 47 -6.25 5.78 0.08
CA ILE A 47 -5.31 4.71 -0.25
C ILE A 47 -5.42 4.40 -1.72
N TYR A 48 -4.27 4.19 -2.35
CA TYR A 48 -4.08 3.85 -3.74
C TYR A 48 -3.37 2.51 -3.80
N PHE A 49 -3.83 1.63 -4.67
CA PHE A 49 -3.19 0.35 -4.97
C PHE A 49 -3.00 0.25 -6.47
N TYR A 50 -1.78 -0.12 -6.89
CA TYR A 50 -1.49 -0.41 -8.29
C TYR A 50 -0.35 -1.41 -8.41
N ASN A 51 -0.40 -2.22 -9.47
CA ASN A 51 0.68 -3.11 -9.89
C ASN A 51 1.41 -2.45 -11.07
N THR A 52 2.72 -2.23 -10.95
CA THR A 52 3.54 -1.55 -11.94
C THR A 52 4.10 -2.48 -13.02
N LYS A 53 4.08 -3.80 -12.80
CA LYS A 53 4.60 -4.80 -13.74
C LYS A 53 3.53 -5.39 -14.64
N ASN A 54 2.32 -5.58 -14.12
CA ASN A 54 1.22 -6.21 -14.84
C ASN A 54 -0.04 -5.34 -14.78
N TYR A 55 -0.37 -4.74 -15.93
CA TYR A 55 -1.71 -4.19 -16.19
C TYR A 55 -2.64 -5.21 -16.84
N GLY A 56 -2.25 -6.48 -16.94
CA GLY A 56 -3.09 -7.50 -17.56
C GLY A 56 -2.77 -8.92 -17.06
N PRO A 57 -3.77 -9.81 -17.05
CA PRO A 57 -3.55 -11.22 -16.78
C PRO A 57 -2.75 -11.86 -17.90
N THR A 58 -2.15 -13.02 -17.63
CA THR A 58 -1.79 -13.95 -18.72
C THR A 58 -3.04 -14.22 -19.55
N PRO A 59 -3.01 -14.14 -20.89
CA PRO A 59 -4.22 -14.31 -21.69
C PRO A 59 -4.85 -15.69 -21.46
N TYR A 60 -6.18 -15.76 -21.48
CA TYR A 60 -6.89 -17.04 -21.42
C TYR A 60 -6.42 -17.98 -22.56
N PRO A 61 -6.30 -19.31 -22.31
CA PRO A 61 -5.82 -20.24 -23.33
C PRO A 61 -6.67 -20.14 -24.60
N PRO A 62 -6.09 -20.21 -25.80
CA PRO A 62 -6.84 -20.12 -27.04
C PRO A 62 -7.88 -21.26 -27.15
N PRO A 63 -9.00 -21.04 -27.84
CA PRO A 63 -10.05 -22.05 -28.00
C PRO A 63 -9.54 -23.26 -28.78
N THR A 64 -10.08 -24.44 -28.48
CA THR A 64 -9.72 -25.69 -29.18
C THR A 64 -10.56 -25.86 -30.45
N MET A 65 -10.18 -26.80 -31.33
CA MET A 65 -10.99 -27.16 -32.50
C MET A 65 -12.41 -27.63 -32.11
N GLU A 66 -12.55 -28.32 -30.98
CA GLU A 66 -13.84 -28.75 -30.45
C GLU A 66 -14.70 -27.56 -30.00
N THR A 67 -14.09 -26.51 -29.43
CA THR A 67 -14.77 -25.25 -29.09
C THR A 67 -15.36 -24.57 -30.32
N PHE A 68 -14.66 -24.59 -31.45
CA PHE A 68 -15.16 -24.03 -32.72
C PHE A 68 -16.17 -24.92 -33.45
N SER A 69 -16.32 -26.18 -33.05
CA SER A 69 -17.23 -27.11 -33.73
C SER A 69 -18.71 -26.79 -33.49
N SER A 70 -19.04 -25.89 -32.55
CA SER A 70 -20.40 -25.42 -32.31
C SER A 70 -20.45 -23.96 -31.86
N GLU A 71 -21.53 -23.27 -32.24
CA GLU A 71 -21.80 -21.88 -31.81
C GLU A 71 -21.92 -21.78 -30.28
N ILE A 72 -22.53 -22.77 -29.63
CA ILE A 72 -22.65 -22.85 -28.17
C ILE A 72 -21.27 -23.00 -27.51
N GLY A 73 -20.37 -23.81 -28.08
CA GLY A 73 -19.00 -23.98 -27.57
C GLY A 73 -18.20 -22.67 -27.63
N PHE A 74 -18.32 -21.94 -28.73
CA PHE A 74 -17.64 -20.64 -28.88
C PHE A 74 -18.21 -19.57 -27.95
N GLU A 75 -19.53 -19.52 -27.74
CA GLU A 75 -20.15 -18.58 -26.80
C GLU A 75 -19.80 -18.91 -25.33
N ASN A 76 -19.70 -20.18 -24.97
CA ASN A 76 -19.24 -20.58 -23.64
C ASN A 76 -17.77 -20.17 -23.42
N TYR A 77 -16.90 -20.41 -24.40
CA TYR A 77 -15.51 -19.96 -24.35
C TYR A 77 -15.39 -18.45 -24.16
N LYS A 78 -16.20 -17.63 -24.85
CA LYS A 78 -16.20 -16.17 -24.66
C LYS A 78 -16.57 -15.79 -23.22
N LYS A 79 -17.59 -16.43 -22.65
CA LYS A 79 -18.00 -16.19 -21.26
C LYS A 79 -16.88 -16.57 -20.28
N GLU A 80 -16.32 -17.76 -20.44
CA GLU A 80 -15.23 -18.26 -19.60
C GLU A 80 -13.96 -17.39 -19.73
N SER A 81 -13.61 -16.96 -20.93
CA SER A 81 -12.50 -16.02 -21.17
C SER A 81 -12.76 -14.67 -20.49
N ALA A 82 -13.97 -14.13 -20.58
CA ALA A 82 -14.32 -12.86 -19.94
C ALA A 82 -14.34 -12.98 -18.41
N GLU A 83 -14.83 -14.09 -17.87
CA GLU A 83 -14.76 -14.39 -16.43
C GLU A 83 -13.33 -14.56 -15.96
N TYR A 84 -12.50 -15.26 -16.72
CA TYR A 84 -11.08 -15.42 -16.44
C TYR A 84 -10.37 -14.06 -16.41
N ASP A 85 -10.62 -13.21 -17.41
CA ASP A 85 -10.04 -11.86 -17.44
C ASP A 85 -10.48 -11.07 -16.21
N ASN A 86 -11.76 -11.11 -15.84
CA ASN A 86 -12.25 -10.42 -14.63
C ASN A 86 -11.63 -10.96 -13.33
N GLN A 87 -11.40 -12.28 -13.24
CA GLN A 87 -10.81 -12.91 -12.06
C GLN A 87 -9.30 -12.73 -11.95
N ASN A 88 -8.60 -12.50 -13.07
CA ASN A 88 -7.14 -12.42 -13.11
C ASN A 88 -6.63 -10.99 -13.41
N TYR A 89 -7.51 -10.08 -13.83
CA TYR A 89 -7.16 -8.69 -14.09
C TYR A 89 -6.98 -7.91 -12.79
N ILE A 90 -5.74 -7.46 -12.60
CA ILE A 90 -5.34 -6.61 -11.48
C ILE A 90 -5.70 -5.17 -11.86
N SER A 91 -6.75 -4.63 -11.26
CA SER A 91 -7.14 -3.25 -11.51
C SER A 91 -6.52 -2.33 -10.47
N PRO A 92 -5.80 -1.27 -10.88
CA PRO A 92 -5.53 -0.16 -9.99
C PRO A 92 -6.83 0.33 -9.34
N PHE A 93 -6.78 0.67 -8.07
CA PHE A 93 -7.93 1.26 -7.37
C PHE A 93 -7.51 2.35 -6.40
N SER A 94 -8.49 3.17 -6.04
CA SER A 94 -8.34 4.15 -4.97
C SER A 94 -9.58 4.19 -4.12
N ALA A 95 -9.40 4.37 -2.81
CA ALA A 95 -10.51 4.36 -1.86
C ALA A 95 -10.29 5.37 -0.74
N LYS A 96 -11.40 5.87 -0.19
CA LYS A 96 -11.38 6.75 0.98
C LYS A 96 -11.06 5.94 2.24
N LEU A 97 -10.23 6.54 3.09
CA LEU A 97 -9.93 6.08 4.43
C LEU A 97 -10.92 6.67 5.43
N THR A 98 -11.24 5.89 6.45
CA THR A 98 -11.95 6.34 7.64
C THR A 98 -11.00 7.05 8.60
N GLU A 99 -11.53 7.88 9.50
CA GLU A 99 -10.71 8.55 10.52
C GLU A 99 -9.99 7.56 11.46
N ILE A 100 -10.58 6.39 11.71
CA ILE A 100 -9.96 5.32 12.50
C ILE A 100 -8.74 4.77 11.78
N GLU A 101 -8.87 4.46 10.49
CA GLU A 101 -7.76 3.97 9.66
C GLU A 101 -6.64 5.02 9.55
N ILE A 102 -6.98 6.28 9.32
CA ILE A 102 -6.01 7.39 9.27
C ILE A 102 -5.26 7.50 10.59
N THR A 103 -5.97 7.47 11.71
CA THR A 103 -5.37 7.61 13.05
C THR A 103 -4.44 6.45 13.35
N ASP A 104 -4.86 5.22 13.05
CA ASP A 104 -4.04 4.03 13.27
C ASP A 104 -2.77 4.03 12.41
N ILE A 105 -2.89 4.35 11.11
CA ILE A 105 -1.73 4.50 10.21
C ILE A 105 -0.80 5.59 10.74
N LYS A 106 -1.30 6.77 11.12
CA LYS A 106 -0.49 7.87 11.67
C LYS A 106 0.28 7.44 12.92
N ASN A 107 -0.40 6.81 13.87
CA ASN A 107 0.21 6.42 15.14
C ASN A 107 1.33 5.39 14.92
N ARG A 108 1.08 4.36 14.12
CA ARG A 108 2.11 3.34 13.81
C ARG A 108 3.27 3.94 13.02
N SER A 109 2.99 4.81 12.06
CA SER A 109 4.01 5.49 11.25
C SER A 109 4.90 6.38 12.11
N LYS A 110 4.36 7.08 13.11
CA LYS A 110 5.18 7.86 14.08
C LYS A 110 6.14 6.97 14.87
N VAL A 111 5.68 5.80 15.31
CA VAL A 111 6.55 4.82 15.99
C VAL A 111 7.66 4.38 15.04
N MET A 112 7.32 4.05 13.79
CA MET A 112 8.30 3.64 12.77
C MET A 112 9.34 4.73 12.48
N MET A 113 8.93 6.01 12.39
CA MET A 113 9.84 7.14 12.20
C MET A 113 10.88 7.27 13.32
N ASN A 114 10.50 6.93 14.55
CA ASN A 114 11.35 7.05 15.74
C ASN A 114 12.25 5.83 15.99
N GLN A 115 12.01 4.70 15.33
CA GLN A 115 12.91 3.55 15.43
C GLN A 115 14.29 3.90 14.84
N LYS A 116 15.37 3.32 15.36
CA LYS A 116 16.66 3.40 14.66
C LYS A 116 16.53 2.66 13.33
N SER A 117 16.96 3.26 12.23
CA SER A 117 17.07 2.51 10.97
C SER A 117 18.12 1.43 11.17
N GLU A 118 17.72 0.17 11.06
CA GLU A 118 18.61 -0.88 10.61
C GLU A 118 18.83 -0.56 9.14
N VAL A 119 19.93 0.13 8.85
CA VAL A 119 20.25 0.54 7.49
C VAL A 119 20.53 -0.73 6.70
N SER A 120 19.63 -1.09 5.81
CA SER A 120 20.05 -1.78 4.60
C SER A 120 19.91 -0.82 3.43
N GLU A 121 20.85 -0.94 2.49
CA GLU A 121 20.86 -0.16 1.26
C GLU A 121 19.53 -0.33 0.53
N PHE A 122 19.12 0.68 -0.25
CA PHE A 122 17.94 0.54 -1.10
C PHE A 122 18.12 -0.66 -2.01
N ASN A 123 17.34 -1.72 -1.80
CA ASN A 123 17.34 -2.90 -2.63
C ASN A 123 16.07 -2.93 -3.47
N ALA A 124 16.23 -2.93 -4.79
CA ALA A 124 15.15 -2.92 -5.76
C ALA A 124 14.31 -4.21 -5.76
N PHE A 125 14.74 -5.27 -5.06
CA PHE A 125 14.09 -6.58 -4.99
C PHE A 125 13.45 -6.90 -3.63
N HIS A 126 13.14 -5.88 -2.82
CA HIS A 126 12.62 -6.07 -1.46
C HIS A 126 11.43 -5.16 -1.16
N THR A 127 10.72 -5.49 -0.08
CA THR A 127 9.63 -4.63 0.42
C THR A 127 10.22 -3.36 1.01
N ASN A 128 9.94 -2.23 0.38
CA ASN A 128 10.37 -0.91 0.82
C ASN A 128 9.19 -0.12 1.38
N VAL A 129 9.35 0.48 2.55
CA VAL A 129 8.37 1.40 3.12
C VAL A 129 8.96 2.78 3.29
N LEU A 130 8.37 3.73 2.58
CA LEU A 130 8.69 5.14 2.65
C LEU A 130 7.63 5.86 3.47
N ILE A 131 8.04 6.50 4.56
CA ILE A 131 7.17 7.32 5.40
C ILE A 131 7.62 8.77 5.28
N PHE A 132 6.71 9.67 4.90
CA PHE A 132 6.97 11.10 4.77
C PHE A 132 6.19 11.88 5.83
N ASP A 133 6.87 12.83 6.47
CA ASP A 133 6.26 13.75 7.41
C ASP A 133 5.99 15.14 6.81
N SER A 134 5.27 15.94 7.58
CA SER A 134 4.88 17.32 7.26
C SER A 134 6.06 18.28 7.11
N ASN A 135 7.24 17.90 7.60
CA ASN A 135 8.45 18.70 7.55
C ASN A 135 9.32 18.35 6.34
N GLY A 136 8.82 17.49 5.44
CA GLY A 136 9.55 17.02 4.27
C GLY A 136 10.65 16.00 4.60
N LYS A 137 10.73 15.52 5.85
CA LYS A 137 11.62 14.41 6.18
C LYS A 137 10.96 13.10 5.76
N PHE A 138 11.78 12.15 5.35
CA PHE A 138 11.32 10.82 5.06
C PHE A 138 12.20 9.77 5.74
N LYS A 139 11.63 8.61 5.99
CA LYS A 139 12.35 7.42 6.41
C LYS A 139 12.07 6.29 5.43
N ASN A 140 13.14 5.67 4.95
CA ASN A 140 13.05 4.40 4.24
C ASN A 140 13.27 3.26 5.23
N LEU A 141 12.43 2.24 5.13
CA LEU A 141 12.50 1.00 5.86
C LEU A 141 12.57 -0.09 4.81
N ASN A 142 13.73 -0.74 4.72
CA ASN A 142 13.89 -1.91 3.86
C ASN A 142 13.82 -3.16 4.75
N PHE A 143 13.13 -4.18 4.25
CA PHE A 143 12.85 -5.41 4.96
C PHE A 143 13.62 -6.57 4.33
N ASP A 144 14.91 -6.65 4.67
CA ASP A 144 15.78 -7.75 4.26
C ASP A 144 15.63 -8.91 5.28
N GLN A 145 14.69 -9.81 4.98
CA GLN A 145 14.53 -11.17 5.57
C GLN A 145 14.11 -11.31 7.04
N VAL A 146 14.47 -10.39 7.96
CA VAL A 146 14.00 -10.44 9.37
C VAL A 146 13.11 -9.25 9.67
N ILE A 147 11.86 -9.34 9.22
CA ILE A 147 10.85 -8.35 9.58
C ILE A 147 10.54 -8.53 11.07
N SER A 148 10.92 -7.54 11.89
CA SER A 148 10.52 -7.53 13.31
C SER A 148 9.00 -7.70 13.41
N LYS A 149 8.51 -8.34 14.49
CA LYS A 149 7.06 -8.56 14.68
C LYS A 149 6.24 -7.25 14.55
N PHE A 150 6.83 -6.12 14.93
CA PHE A 150 6.21 -4.81 14.78
C PHE A 150 6.09 -4.38 13.33
N ASN A 151 7.15 -4.57 12.55
CA ASN A 151 7.19 -4.23 11.12
C ASN A 151 6.19 -5.10 10.33
N LYS A 152 6.07 -6.39 10.67
CA LYS A 152 5.05 -7.30 10.10
C LYS A 152 3.65 -6.76 10.39
N ASN A 153 3.37 -6.44 11.65
CA ASN A 153 2.06 -5.92 12.06
C ASN A 153 1.72 -4.59 11.35
N TYR A 154 2.69 -3.70 11.17
CA TYR A 154 2.49 -2.45 10.42
C TYR A 154 2.14 -2.70 8.94
N LEU A 155 2.90 -3.57 8.27
CA LEU A 155 2.64 -3.95 6.88
C LEU A 155 1.29 -4.68 6.72
N SER A 156 1.01 -5.67 7.57
CA SER A 156 -0.27 -6.39 7.59
C SER A 156 -1.44 -5.43 7.79
N ASN A 157 -1.28 -4.38 8.59
CA ASN A 157 -2.32 -3.37 8.77
C ASN A 157 -2.63 -2.62 7.48
N ILE A 158 -1.61 -2.13 6.76
CA ILE A 158 -1.80 -1.43 5.49
C ILE A 158 -2.42 -2.38 4.44
N LEU A 159 -1.96 -3.62 4.36
CA LEU A 159 -2.54 -4.64 3.47
C LEU A 159 -4.00 -4.95 3.82
N ASN A 160 -4.33 -5.09 5.10
CA ASN A 160 -5.70 -5.34 5.56
C ASN A 160 -6.64 -4.18 5.22
N ILE A 161 -6.16 -2.94 5.34
CA ILE A 161 -6.91 -1.76 4.89
C ILE A 161 -7.10 -1.83 3.38
N ALA A 162 -6.06 -2.07 2.58
CA ALA A 162 -6.21 -2.20 1.13
C ALA A 162 -7.22 -3.30 0.74
N LYS A 163 -7.18 -4.46 1.41
CA LYS A 163 -8.14 -5.57 1.21
C LYS A 163 -9.57 -5.15 1.48
N SER A 164 -9.82 -4.42 2.57
CA SER A 164 -11.18 -3.98 2.91
C SER A 164 -11.77 -2.96 1.93
N LYS A 165 -10.93 -2.38 1.05
CA LYS A 165 -11.35 -1.37 0.06
C LYS A 165 -11.55 -1.89 -1.35
N THR A 166 -11.14 -3.13 -1.65
CA THR A 166 -11.30 -3.70 -3.00
C THR A 166 -12.39 -4.77 -3.02
N ASN A 167 -13.24 -4.72 -4.04
CA ASN A 167 -14.20 -5.77 -4.37
C ASN A 167 -13.74 -6.62 -5.57
N ASN A 168 -12.56 -6.34 -6.13
CA ASN A 168 -11.98 -7.12 -7.23
C ASN A 168 -11.24 -8.35 -6.67
N ASN A 169 -11.61 -9.53 -7.18
CA ASN A 169 -11.08 -10.82 -6.70
C ASN A 169 -9.59 -10.99 -6.98
N ALA A 170 -9.08 -10.51 -8.12
CA ALA A 170 -7.65 -10.58 -8.46
C ALA A 170 -6.81 -9.77 -7.47
N ASN A 171 -7.25 -8.54 -7.18
CA ASN A 171 -6.62 -7.66 -6.19
C ASN A 171 -6.63 -8.30 -4.80
N LEU A 172 -7.77 -8.87 -4.38
CA LEU A 172 -7.89 -9.57 -3.10
C LEU A 172 -6.94 -10.76 -3.00
N LYS A 173 -6.86 -11.59 -4.05
CA LYS A 173 -5.96 -12.74 -4.12
C LYS A 173 -4.52 -12.31 -3.89
N ILE A 174 -4.06 -11.30 -4.62
CA ILE A 174 -2.69 -10.78 -4.50
C ILE A 174 -2.42 -10.19 -3.12
N LEU A 175 -3.34 -9.36 -2.61
CA LEU A 175 -3.19 -8.78 -1.28
C LEU A 175 -3.17 -9.85 -0.17
N ASN A 176 -3.85 -10.98 -0.36
CA ASN A 176 -3.78 -12.13 0.54
C ASN A 176 -2.41 -12.82 0.45
N GLU A 177 -1.92 -13.11 -0.76
CA GLU A 177 -0.58 -13.70 -0.96
C GLU A 177 0.51 -12.83 -0.32
N LEU A 178 0.48 -11.50 -0.54
CA LEU A 178 1.40 -10.57 0.11
C LEU A 178 1.28 -10.57 1.65
N THR A 179 0.09 -10.85 2.19
CA THR A 179 -0.10 -10.91 3.66
C THR A 179 0.52 -12.19 4.24
N GLU A 180 0.46 -13.30 3.51
CA GLU A 180 1.02 -14.60 3.92
C GLU A 180 2.56 -14.61 3.88
N GLU A 181 3.16 -13.79 3.03
CA GLU A 181 4.62 -13.64 2.92
C GLU A 181 5.26 -12.82 4.07
N LEU A 182 4.46 -12.15 4.91
CA LEU A 182 4.93 -11.32 6.02
C LEU A 182 5.41 -12.12 7.22
#